data_AF-A0A168JLM7-F1
#
_entry.id   AF-A0A168JLM7-F1
#
_cell.length_a   1.000
_cell.length_b   1.000
_cell.length_c   1.000
_cell.angle_alpha   90.00
_cell.angle_beta   90.00
_cell.angle_gamma   90.00
#
_symmetry.space_group_name_H-M   'P 1'
#
loop_
_entity.id
_entity.type
_entity.pdbx_description
1 polymer ?
#
loop_
_entity_poly.entity_id
_entity_poly.type
_entity_poly.pdbx_seq_one_letter_code
_entity_poly.pdbx_strand_id
1 'polypeptide(L)' 'MYFAKTLAIVALAVFGVEACKSGEFSCGNRGGAPGPDGAIYVCNASGRWQLSSQCGGKNCCQGGGSNIHCVC' A
#
# COMPACT_ATOMS: atom_id res chain seq x y z
N MET A 1 -33.49 -4.31 18.82
CA MET A 1 -32.94 -3.58 17.66
C MET A 1 -31.41 -3.50 17.78
N TYR A 2 -30.69 -4.62 17.68
CA TYR A 2 -29.22 -4.65 17.92
C TYR A 2 -28.43 -5.49 16.91
N PHE A 3 -29.05 -5.88 15.79
CA PHE A 3 -28.41 -6.79 14.82
C PHE A 3 -27.80 -6.11 13.58
N ALA A 4 -27.89 -4.78 13.45
CA ALA A 4 -27.44 -4.08 12.25
C ALA A 4 -26.01 -3.51 12.32
N LYS A 5 -25.34 -3.55 13.47
CA LYS A 5 -24.02 -2.89 13.64
C LYS A 5 -22.80 -3.76 13.40
N THR A 6 -22.94 -5.08 13.38
CA THR A 6 -21.81 -6.01 13.28
C THR A 6 -21.37 -6.32 11.84
N LEU A 7 -22.17 -5.97 10.83
CA LEU A 7 -21.85 -6.26 9.43
C LEU A 7 -20.89 -5.25 8.77
N ALA A 8 -20.74 -4.05 9.33
CA ALA A 8 -19.88 -3.02 8.73
C ALA A 8 -18.37 -3.29 8.93
N ILE A 9 -18.00 -4.10 9.92
CA ILE A 9 -16.60 -4.31 10.29
C ILE A 9 -15.96 -5.45 9.49
N VAL A 10 -16.77 -6.39 8.98
CA VAL A 10 -16.28 -7.58 8.24
C VAL A 10 -16.01 -7.27 6.76
N ALA A 11 -16.54 -6.18 6.21
CA ALA A 11 -16.32 -5.81 4.81
C ALA A 11 -14.86 -5.38 4.50
N LEU A 12 -14.08 -5.00 5.51
CA LEU A 12 -12.68 -4.57 5.33
C LEU A 12 -11.69 -5.74 5.22
N ALA A 13 -12.11 -6.97 5.56
CA ALA A 13 -11.23 -8.15 5.53
C ALA A 13 -11.39 -9.02 4.27
N VAL A 14 -12.42 -8.78 3.44
CA VAL A 14 -12.76 -9.63 2.28
C VAL A 14 -12.03 -9.21 1.00
N PHE A 15 -11.49 -7.99 0.96
CA PHE A 15 -10.58 -7.55 -0.09
C PHE A 15 -9.22 -7.42 0.57
N GLY A 16 -8.24 -8.24 0.19
CA GLY A 16 -6.83 -8.14 0.64
C GLY A 16 -6.14 -6.86 0.17
N VAL A 17 -6.80 -5.71 0.29
CA VAL A 17 -6.23 -4.38 0.22
C VAL A 17 -5.69 -4.14 1.61
N GLU A 18 -4.37 -4.24 1.75
CA GLU A 18 -3.67 -3.69 2.90
C GLU A 18 -4.09 -2.21 3.01
N ALA A 19 -4.87 -1.90 4.03
CA ALA A 19 -5.40 -0.57 4.27
C ALA A 19 -4.23 0.34 4.70
N CYS A 20 -3.58 0.94 3.72
CA CYS A 20 -2.46 1.85 3.92
C CYS A 20 -2.95 3.22 4.42
N LYS A 21 -2.04 3.99 5.04
CA LYS A 21 -2.37 5.36 5.45
C LYS A 21 -2.27 6.30 4.26
N SER A 22 -3.28 7.13 4.01
CA SER A 22 -3.23 8.09 2.90
C SER A 22 -1.96 8.95 2.95
N GLY A 23 -1.25 9.03 1.81
CA GLY A 23 0.03 9.73 1.69
C GLY A 23 1.25 8.90 2.13
N GLU A 24 1.06 7.65 2.54
CA GLU A 24 2.14 6.70 2.79
C GLU A 24 2.71 6.18 1.47
N PHE A 25 4.01 5.91 1.45
CA PHE A 25 4.72 5.30 0.35
C PHE A 25 5.35 3.98 0.78
N SER A 26 5.31 3.00 -0.11
CA SER A 26 5.94 1.70 0.13
C SER A 26 6.50 1.10 -1.16
N CYS A 27 7.55 0.30 -1.02
CA CYS A 27 8.16 -0.41 -2.13
C CYS A 27 7.33 -1.67 -2.43
N GLY A 28 7.10 -1.98 -3.70
CA GLY A 28 6.40 -3.19 -4.12
C GLY A 28 7.05 -4.43 -3.51
N ASN A 29 6.21 -5.34 -3.02
CA ASN A 29 6.62 -6.58 -2.35
C ASN A 29 7.40 -6.37 -1.03
N ARG A 30 7.39 -5.16 -0.47
CA ARG A 30 7.92 -4.84 0.87
C ARG A 30 6.89 -4.02 1.63
N GLY A 31 6.70 -4.28 2.92
CA GLY A 31 5.84 -3.44 3.76
C GLY A 31 4.38 -3.33 3.30
N GLY A 32 3.87 -4.35 2.61
CA GLY A 32 2.44 -4.46 2.31
C GLY A 32 1.93 -3.78 1.04
N ALA A 33 2.81 -3.34 0.14
CA ALA A 33 2.39 -2.86 -1.18
C ALA A 33 2.30 -4.02 -2.18
N PRO A 34 1.15 -4.24 -2.83
CA PRO A 34 0.98 -5.28 -3.85
C PRO A 34 1.70 -4.87 -5.13
N GLY A 35 2.74 -5.59 -5.54
CA GLY A 35 3.46 -5.25 -6.76
C GLY A 35 4.81 -5.90 -6.95
N PRO A 36 5.44 -5.69 -8.12
CA PRO A 36 6.78 -6.16 -8.39
C PRO A 36 7.81 -5.42 -7.52
N ASP A 37 8.89 -6.10 -7.17
CA ASP A 37 10.00 -5.45 -6.45
C ASP A 37 10.56 -4.26 -7.25
N GLY A 38 10.95 -3.19 -6.55
CA GLY A 38 11.48 -1.97 -7.17
C GLY A 38 10.41 -0.91 -7.51
N ALA A 39 9.13 -1.27 -7.50
CA ALA A 39 8.06 -0.32 -7.73
C ALA A 39 7.78 0.53 -6.47
N ILE A 40 7.43 1.79 -6.65
CA ILE A 40 6.95 2.68 -5.58
C ILE A 40 5.44 2.75 -5.68
N TYR A 41 4.77 2.43 -4.57
CA TYR A 41 3.34 2.59 -4.40
C TYR A 41 3.07 3.75 -3.45
N VAL A 42 2.05 4.55 -3.79
CA VAL A 42 1.51 5.62 -2.95
C VAL A 42 0.10 5.25 -2.51
N CYS A 43 -0.20 5.48 -1.25
CA CYS A 43 -1.52 5.24 -0.72
C CYS A 43 -2.44 6.44 -0.98
N ASN A 44 -3.54 6.23 -1.70
CA ASN A 44 -4.49 7.29 -1.97
C ASN A 44 -5.42 7.58 -0.78
N ALA A 45 -6.26 8.61 -0.91
CA ALA A 45 -7.24 9.00 0.12
C ALA A 45 -8.29 7.92 0.41
N SER A 46 -8.45 6.93 -0.48
CA SER A 46 -9.32 5.78 -0.27
C SER A 46 -8.63 4.61 0.43
N GLY A 47 -7.39 4.76 0.91
CA GLY A 47 -6.64 3.68 1.56
C GLY A 47 -6.21 2.58 0.60
N ARG A 48 -6.01 2.91 -0.69
CA ARG A 48 -5.59 1.95 -1.72
C ARG A 48 -4.21 2.31 -2.24
N TRP A 49 -3.35 1.30 -2.34
CA TRP A 49 -2.06 1.41 -3.01
C TRP A 49 -2.25 1.66 -4.51
N GLN A 50 -1.57 2.70 -5.00
CA GLN A 50 -1.50 3.02 -6.43
C GLN A 50 -0.03 3.08 -6.83
N LEU A 51 0.28 2.48 -7.98
CA LEU A 51 1.63 2.57 -8.54
C LEU A 51 1.95 4.04 -8.84
N SER A 52 3.03 4.54 -8.26
CA SER A 52 3.54 5.89 -8.47
C SER A 52 4.71 5.90 -9.44
N SER A 53 5.68 4.99 -9.28
CA SER A 53 6.88 4.93 -10.12
C SER A 53 7.48 3.51 -10.11
N GLN A 54 8.31 3.18 -11.09
CA GLN A 54 9.07 1.93 -11.13
C GLN A 54 10.56 2.25 -11.15
N CYS A 55 11.26 1.97 -10.05
CA CYS A 55 12.69 2.24 -9.92
C CYS A 55 13.56 1.20 -10.65
N GLY A 56 12.96 0.12 -11.16
CA GLY A 56 13.67 -0.95 -11.85
C GLY A 56 13.75 -2.21 -10.99
N GLY A 57 14.96 -2.62 -10.60
CA GLY A 57 15.20 -3.88 -9.89
C GLY A 57 14.84 -3.84 -8.41
N LYS A 58 14.82 -5.01 -7.77
CA LYS A 58 14.46 -5.19 -6.35
C LYS A 58 15.23 -4.30 -5.36
N ASN A 59 16.48 -3.96 -5.68
CA ASN A 59 17.35 -3.18 -4.81
C ASN A 59 17.29 -1.66 -5.11
N CYS A 60 16.57 -1.27 -6.16
CA CYS A 60 16.46 0.11 -6.58
C CYS A 60 15.50 0.92 -5.71
N CYS A 61 14.45 0.30 -5.17
CA CYS A 61 13.55 1.01 -4.27
C CYS A 61 14.08 0.95 -2.84
N GLN A 62 14.37 2.12 -2.26
CA GLN A 62 14.88 2.25 -0.90
C GLN A 62 14.03 3.22 -0.07
N GLY A 63 13.94 2.95 1.23
CA GLY A 63 13.17 3.74 2.18
C GLY A 63 11.80 3.16 2.53
N GLY A 64 10.92 4.02 3.04
CA GLY A 64 9.57 3.66 3.50
C GLY A 64 8.87 4.81 4.22
N GLY A 65 7.54 4.74 4.34
CA GLY A 65 6.74 5.80 4.94
C GLY A 65 6.71 7.03 4.03
N SER A 66 7.23 8.18 4.49
CA SER A 66 7.27 9.41 3.69
C SER A 66 8.58 9.62 2.90
N ASN A 67 9.59 8.78 3.10
CA ASN A 67 10.91 8.93 2.49
C ASN A 67 11.24 7.69 1.65
N ILE A 68 10.65 7.61 0.46
CA ILE A 68 10.94 6.56 -0.52
C ILE A 68 11.69 7.19 -1.69
N HIS A 69 12.66 6.48 -2.25
CA HIS A 69 13.46 6.98 -3.36
C HIS A 69 14.01 5.83 -4.19
N CYS A 70 14.26 6.12 -5.47
CA CYS A 70 14.91 5.21 -6.38
C CYS A 70 16.43 5.42 -6.31
N VAL A 71 17.19 4.40 -5.94
CA VAL A 71 18.65 4.38 -5.91
C VAL A 71 19.16 3.12 -6.60
N CYS A 72 19.51 3.28 -7.88
CA CYS A 72 20.43 2.45 -8.62
C CYS A 72 21.21 3.36 -9.60
#